data_AF-A0AAC9FEW8-F1
#
_entry.id   AF-A0AAC9FEW8-F1
#
_cell.length_a   1.000
_cell.length_b   1.000
_cell.length_c   1.000
_cell.angle_alpha   90.00
_cell.angle_beta   90.00
_cell.angle_gamma   90.00
#
_symmetry.space_group_name_H-M   'P 1'
#
loop_
_entity.id
_entity.type
_entity.pdbx_description
1 polymer ?
#
loop_
_entity_poly.entity_id
_entity_poly.type
_entity_poly.pdbx_seq_one_letter_code
_entity_poly.pdbx_strand_id
1 'polypeptide(L)'
;MPHGLTLGASTLRPWASANFVGARHLFPCIAAVGDIPLLCRALRERLSAIEWALAGHIVADIAVEPAGAADALRIEILTVED
;
A
#
# COMPACT_ATOMS: atom_id res chain seq x y z
N MET A 1 10.17 0.75 -9.68
CA MET A 1 8.72 0.59 -9.89
C MET A 1 8.51 -0.32 -11.10
N PRO A 2 7.52 -1.23 -11.10
CA PRO A 2 7.17 -1.95 -12.32
C PRO A 2 6.91 -0.94 -13.45
N HIS A 3 7.33 -1.27 -14.67
CA HIS A 3 7.14 -0.39 -15.82
C HIS A 3 5.64 -0.12 -16.01
N GLY A 4 5.26 1.15 -16.09
CA GLY A 4 3.87 1.55 -16.28
C GLY A 4 3.04 1.74 -15.01
N LEU A 5 3.64 1.95 -13.84
CA LEU A 5 2.90 2.39 -12.63
C LEU A 5 3.40 3.75 -12.15
N THR A 6 2.50 4.70 -11.98
CA THR A 6 2.78 6.04 -11.44
C THR A 6 2.20 6.17 -10.04
N LEU A 7 3.01 6.61 -9.08
CA LEU A 7 2.55 6.94 -7.73
C LEU A 7 2.03 8.38 -7.69
N GLY A 8 0.85 8.57 -7.10
CA GLY A 8 0.33 9.88 -6.76
C GLY A 8 0.80 10.35 -5.38
N ALA A 9 0.30 11.52 -4.94
CA ALA A 9 0.58 12.05 -3.62
C ALA A 9 0.06 11.10 -2.53
N SER A 10 0.95 10.67 -1.64
CA SER A 10 0.57 9.82 -0.51
C SER A 10 -0.20 10.61 0.53
N THR A 11 -1.07 9.92 1.27
CA THR A 11 -1.73 10.47 2.45
C THR A 11 -1.43 9.60 3.66
N LEU A 12 -1.20 10.24 4.80
CA LEU A 12 -0.96 9.59 6.07
C LEU A 12 -2.15 9.85 6.97
N ARG A 13 -2.70 8.78 7.57
CA ARG A 13 -3.78 8.87 8.54
C ARG A 13 -3.36 8.19 9.84
N PRO A 14 -3.24 8.93 10.96
CA PRO A 14 -3.02 8.31 12.26
C PRO A 14 -4.12 7.29 12.57
N TRP A 15 -3.74 6.21 13.23
CA TRP A 15 -4.64 5.14 13.63
C TRP A 15 -4.22 4.60 14.99
N ALA A 16 -5.19 4.25 15.82
CA ALA A 16 -4.96 3.55 17.07
C ALA A 16 -6.07 2.52 17.28
N SER A 17 -5.71 1.43 17.97
CA SER A 17 -6.62 0.42 18.51
C SER A 17 -6.49 0.39 20.04
N ALA A 18 -7.16 -0.56 20.69
CA ALA A 18 -7.02 -0.75 22.13
C ALA A 18 -5.57 -1.08 22.56
N ASN A 19 -4.79 -1.73 21.69
CA ASN A 19 -3.48 -2.29 22.03
C ASN A 19 -2.31 -1.69 21.24
N PHE A 20 -2.57 -0.95 20.16
CA PHE A 20 -1.54 -0.47 19.24
C PHE A 20 -1.82 0.93 18.75
N VAL A 21 -0.75 1.71 18.55
CA VAL A 21 -0.78 3.03 17.91
C VAL A 21 0.05 2.95 16.63
N GLY A 22 -0.33 3.72 15.62
CA GLY A 22 0.44 3.82 14.40
C GLY A 22 -0.25 4.67 13.34
N ALA A 23 -0.06 4.28 12.08
CA ALA A 23 -0.54 5.03 10.94
C ALA A 23 -0.91 4.13 9.77
N ARG A 24 -1.96 4.54 9.04
CA ARG A 24 -2.30 4.01 7.73
C ARG A 24 -1.80 4.95 6.64
N HIS A 25 -0.93 4.43 5.79
CA HIS A 25 -0.34 5.13 4.66
C HIS A 25 -1.05 4.71 3.39
N LEU A 26 -1.60 5.67 2.64
CA LEU A 26 -2.32 5.42 1.41
C LEU A 26 -1.55 6.01 0.24
N PHE A 27 -1.26 5.16 -0.74
CA PHE A 27 -0.52 5.51 -1.95
C PHE A 27 -1.44 5.28 -3.17
N PRO A 28 -2.09 6.33 -3.69
CA PRO A 28 -2.83 6.21 -4.94
C PRO A 28 -1.86 5.94 -6.08
N CYS A 29 -2.25 5.05 -6.98
CA CYS A 29 -1.44 4.63 -8.12
C CYS A 29 -2.28 4.65 -9.40
N ILE A 30 -1.64 4.99 -10.52
CA ILE A 30 -2.24 4.92 -11.86
C ILE A 30 -1.38 3.98 -12.70
N ALA A 31 -2.00 2.94 -13.25
CA ALA A 31 -1.36 2.04 -14.20
C ALA A 31 -1.51 2.61 -15.62
N ALA A 32 -0.42 2.71 -16.36
CA ALA A 32 -0.43 3.17 -17.74
C ALA A 32 -1.14 2.17 -18.66
N VAL A 33 -0.95 0.87 -18.40
CA VAL A 33 -1.55 -0.24 -19.15
C VAL A 33 -1.57 -1.47 -18.25
N GLY A 34 -2.60 -2.32 -18.35
CA GLY A 34 -2.61 -3.64 -17.72
C GLY A 34 -3.95 -4.01 -17.09
N ASP A 35 -4.06 -5.28 -16.69
CA ASP A 35 -5.18 -5.81 -15.92
C ASP A 35 -4.98 -5.43 -14.44
N ILE A 36 -5.79 -4.49 -13.93
CA ILE A 36 -5.70 -3.97 -12.56
C ILE A 36 -5.82 -5.09 -11.51
N PRO A 37 -6.84 -5.98 -11.54
CA PRO A 37 -6.89 -7.15 -10.68
C PRO A 37 -5.58 -7.97 -10.63
N LEU A 38 -4.98 -8.26 -11.79
CA LEU A 38 -3.73 -9.01 -11.86
C LEU A 38 -2.58 -8.22 -11.24
N LEU A 39 -2.50 -6.92 -11.53
CA LEU A 39 -1.48 -6.03 -11.01
C LEU A 39 -1.58 -5.87 -9.49
N CYS A 40 -2.80 -5.70 -8.95
CA CYS A 40 -3.06 -5.64 -7.52
C CYS A 40 -2.57 -6.91 -6.81
N ARG A 41 -2.88 -8.08 -7.38
CA ARG A 41 -2.40 -9.36 -6.84
C ARG A 41 -0.87 -9.43 -6.84
N ALA A 42 -0.23 -9.13 -7.97
CA ALA A 42 1.22 -9.19 -8.11
C ALA A 42 1.94 -8.22 -7.17
N LEU A 43 1.41 -7.00 -7.02
CA LEU A 43 1.93 -6.00 -6.10
C LEU A 43 1.77 -6.43 -4.64
N ARG A 44 0.59 -6.94 -4.26
CA ARG A 44 0.36 -7.44 -2.90
C ARG A 44 1.33 -8.57 -2.55
N GLU A 45 1.44 -9.60 -3.40
CA GLU A 45 2.37 -10.72 -3.19
C GLU A 45 3.81 -10.22 -3.03
N ARG A 46 4.23 -9.28 -3.88
CA ARG A 46 5.59 -8.71 -3.81
C ARG A 46 5.83 -7.88 -2.56
N LEU A 47 4.90 -7.01 -2.17
CA LEU A 47 5.04 -6.13 -1.01
C LEU A 47 5.00 -6.91 0.31
N SER A 48 4.16 -7.96 0.39
CA SER A 48 4.10 -8.86 1.55
C SER A 48 5.35 -9.73 1.71
N ALA A 49 6.11 -9.97 0.64
CA ALA A 49 7.35 -10.73 0.70
C ALA A 49 8.58 -9.89 1.12
N ILE A 50 8.43 -8.57 1.29
CA ILE A 50 9.52 -7.69 1.71
C ILE A 50 9.64 -7.74 3.22
N GLU A 51 10.86 -7.93 3.70
CA GLU A 51 11.21 -7.66 5.10
C GLU A 51 11.41 -6.15 5.25
N TRP A 52 10.41 -5.48 5.81
CA TRP A 52 10.40 -4.02 5.95
C TRP A 52 11.27 -3.60 7.14
N ALA A 53 12.36 -2.88 6.86
CA ALA A 53 13.17 -2.25 7.88
C ALA A 53 12.70 -0.79 8.10
N LEU A 54 11.82 -0.58 9.08
CA LEU A 54 11.35 0.73 9.51
C LEU A 54 11.76 0.95 10.97
N ALA A 55 12.52 2.01 11.25
CA ALA A 55 12.97 2.28 12.61
C ALA A 55 11.79 2.69 13.50
N GLY A 56 11.59 1.99 14.62
CA GLY A 56 10.51 2.27 15.59
C GLY A 56 9.10 1.91 15.12
N HIS A 57 8.98 1.23 13.98
CA HIS A 57 7.69 0.81 13.45
C HIS A 57 7.77 -0.56 12.79
N ILE A 58 6.68 -1.31 12.86
CA ILE A 58 6.49 -2.56 12.10
C ILE A 58 5.37 -2.38 11.09
N VAL A 59 5.50 -3.00 9.91
CA VAL A 59 4.39 -3.11 8.96
C VAL A 59 3.47 -4.23 9.42
N ALA A 60 2.28 -3.86 9.90
CA ALA A 60 1.30 -4.79 10.42
C ALA A 60 0.42 -5.40 9.32
N ASP A 61 0.14 -4.64 8.26
CA ASP A 61 -0.69 -5.11 7.14
C ASP A 61 -0.40 -4.34 5.85
N ILE A 62 -0.68 -4.98 4.70
CA ILE A 62 -0.57 -4.39 3.37
C ILE A 62 -1.78 -4.80 2.53
N ALA A 63 -2.51 -3.82 2.04
CA ALA A 63 -3.59 -4.01 1.08
C ALA A 63 -3.25 -3.37 -0.26
N VAL A 64 -3.65 -4.02 -1.36
CA VAL A 64 -3.58 -3.45 -2.70
C VAL A 64 -4.91 -3.71 -3.40
N GLU A 65 -5.63 -2.64 -3.72
CA GLU A 65 -7.00 -2.72 -4.21
C GLU A 65 -7.20 -1.85 -5.45
N PRO A 66 -8.08 -2.26 -6.38
CA PRO A 66 -8.55 -1.36 -7.43
C PRO A 66 -9.16 -0.10 -6.82
N ALA A 67 -8.84 1.06 -7.37
CA ALA A 67 -9.51 2.32 -7.06
C ALA A 67 -10.59 2.58 -8.12
N GLY A 68 -11.56 3.45 -7.83
CA GLY A 68 -12.80 3.56 -8.62
C GLY A 68 -12.67 3.85 -10.13
N ALA A 69 -11.48 4.13 -10.66
CA ALA A 69 -11.21 4.26 -12.09
C ALA A 69 -10.55 2.99 -12.65
N ALA A 70 -10.80 2.68 -13.93
CA ALA A 70 -10.39 1.42 -14.56
C ALA A 70 -8.88 1.16 -14.59
N ASP A 71 -8.07 2.21 -14.48
CA ASP A 71 -6.61 2.21 -14.48
C ASP A 71 -6.01 2.54 -13.10
N ALA A 72 -6.85 2.77 -12.10
CA ALA A 72 -6.42 3.22 -10.79
C ALA A 72 -6.39 2.07 -9.79
N LEU A 73 -5.39 2.08 -8.92
CA LEU A 73 -5.30 1.20 -7.76
C LEU A 73 -4.76 1.98 -6.56
N ARG A 74 -4.94 1.44 -5.37
CA ARG A 74 -4.44 2.02 -4.13
C ARG A 74 -3.67 0.97 -3.36
N ILE A 75 -2.49 1.36 -2.91
CA ILE A 75 -1.71 0.59 -1.94
C ILE A 75 -1.97 1.22 -0.58
N GLU A 76 -2.29 0.39 0.41
CA GLU A 76 -2.45 0.78 1.79
C GLU A 76 -1.45 -0.01 2.64
N ILE A 77 -0.70 0.69 3.48
CA ILE A 77 0.25 0.08 4.42
C ILE A 77 -0.16 0.50 5.82
N LEU A 78 -0.44 -0.46 6.68
CA LEU A 78 -0.64 -0.23 8.10
C LEU A 78 0.68 -0.43 8.83
N THR A 79 1.09 0.60 9.55
CA THR A 79 2.24 0.57 10.45
C THR A 79 1.77 0.70 11.89
N VAL A 80 2.43 -0.01 12.80
CA VAL A 80 2.29 0.22 14.24
C VAL A 80 3.65 0.57 14.83
N GLU A 81 3.65 1.38 15.88
CA GLU A 81 4.83 1.69 16.68
C GLU A 81 5.27 0.43 17.44
N ASP A 82 6.59 0.19 17.44
CA ASP A 82 7.25 -0.91 18.15
C ASP A 82 7.39 -0.61 19.65
#